data_AF-A0A7E5WBE6-F1
#
_entry.id   AF-A0A7E5WBE6-F1
#
_cell.length_a   1.000
_cell.length_b   1.000
_cell.length_c   1.000
_cell.angle_alpha   90.00
_cell.angle_beta   90.00
_cell.angle_gamma   90.00
#
_symmetry.space_group_name_H-M   'P 1'
#
loop_
_entity.id
_entity.type
_entity.pdbx_description
1 polymer ?
#
loop_
_entity_poly.entity_id
_entity_poly.type
_entity_poly.pdbx_seq_one_letter_code
_entity_poly.pdbx_strand_id
1 'polypeptide(L)'
;MEEESEGKLPFLDVLVIREPNGRVTHTVYRKPTHTDRYLRADSHHHHSHLSSVPRTLLNRALALCDHKYVEAELRHQSVGIPSYYADSVEMPAPVGIGRGHAVDAPIRSATCIPIVANSYRIHTVC
;
A
#
# COMPACT_ATOMS: atom_id res chain seq x y z
N MET A 1 15.80 -2.65 18.92
CA MET A 1 16.28 -1.37 18.38
C MET A 1 16.33 -1.51 16.88
N GLU A 2 15.98 -0.47 16.11
CA GLU A 2 16.18 -0.47 14.66
C GLU A 2 17.63 -0.09 14.38
N GLU A 3 18.30 -0.85 13.51
CA GLU A 3 19.74 -0.71 13.27
C GLU A 3 19.98 -0.40 11.79
N GLU A 4 20.80 0.62 11.54
CA GLU A 4 21.26 0.95 10.20
C GLU A 4 22.40 0.03 9.80
N SER A 5 22.30 -0.59 8.62
CA SER A 5 23.34 -1.43 8.04
C SER A 5 23.51 -1.06 6.57
N GLU A 6 24.76 -0.90 6.12
CA GLU A 6 25.09 -0.54 4.73
C GLU A 6 24.37 0.73 4.22
N GLY A 7 24.17 1.73 5.10
CA GLY A 7 23.43 2.95 4.75
C GLY A 7 21.92 2.75 4.62
N LYS A 8 21.38 1.61 5.08
CA LYS A 8 19.96 1.27 5.01
C LYS A 8 19.41 1.06 6.41
N LEU A 9 18.34 1.77 6.73
CA LEU A 9 17.62 1.66 8.00
C LEU A 9 16.18 1.21 7.71
N PRO A 10 15.81 -0.04 8.05
CA PRO A 10 14.43 -0.47 8.00
C PRO A 10 13.65 0.14 9.16
N PHE A 11 12.61 0.92 8.85
CA PHE A 11 11.71 1.56 9.81
C PHE A 11 10.26 1.29 9.42
N LEU A 12 9.53 0.53 10.23
CA LEU A 12 8.17 0.09 9.92
C LEU A 12 8.05 -0.53 8.50
N ASP A 13 7.30 0.14 7.63
CA ASP A 13 7.01 -0.23 6.23
C ASP A 13 7.95 0.43 5.21
N VAL A 14 8.93 1.22 5.68
CA VAL A 14 9.81 2.04 4.86
C VAL A 14 11.27 1.62 5.05
N LEU A 15 11.99 1.50 3.95
CA LEU A 15 13.43 1.35 3.94
C LEU A 15 14.04 2.72 3.64
N VAL A 16 14.69 3.29 4.66
CA VAL A 16 15.39 4.56 4.54
C VAL A 16 16.81 4.28 4.05
N ILE A 17 17.22 4.95 2.98
CA ILE A 17 18.51 4.74 2.31
C ILE A 17 19.29 6.05 2.33
N ARG A 18 20.47 6.05 2.95
CA ARG A 18 21.40 7.18 2.94
C ARG A 18 22.30 7.07 1.72
N GLU A 19 22.20 8.05 0.83
CA GLU A 19 23.01 8.14 -0.38
C GLU A 19 24.41 8.71 -0.06
N PRO A 20 25.45 8.40 -0.87
CA PRO A 20 26.79 8.94 -0.67
C PRO A 20 26.88 10.46 -0.70
N ASN A 21 25.94 11.12 -1.39
CA ASN A 21 25.83 12.58 -1.46
C ASN A 21 25.12 13.20 -0.24
N GLY A 22 24.82 12.42 0.80
CA GLY A 22 24.15 12.86 2.01
C GLY A 22 22.62 13.00 1.90
N ARG A 23 22.04 12.75 0.72
CA ARG A 23 20.58 12.71 0.57
C ARG A 23 20.01 11.44 1.16
N VAL A 24 18.78 11.53 1.65
CA VAL A 24 18.01 10.38 2.10
C VAL A 24 16.99 10.04 1.03
N THR A 25 16.88 8.76 0.70
CA THR A 25 15.83 8.25 -0.17
C THR A 25 15.05 7.13 0.51
N HIS A 26 13.85 6.85 0.03
CA HIS A 26 12.92 5.93 0.67
C HIS A 26 12.28 4.98 -0.34
N THR A 27 12.07 3.75 0.09
CA THR A 27 11.33 2.70 -0.64
C THR A 27 10.57 1.81 0.36
N VAL A 28 9.76 0.88 -0.12
CA VAL A 28 9.00 -0.03 0.74
C VAL A 28 9.94 -1.09 1.33
N TYR A 29 9.96 -1.20 2.66
CA TYR A 29 10.68 -2.29 3.33
C TYR A 29 9.84 -3.57 3.35
N ARG A 30 10.47 -4.69 3.00
CA ARG A 30 9.92 -6.04 3.12
C ARG A 30 10.76 -6.82 4.10
N LYS A 31 10.11 -7.37 5.13
CA LYS A 31 10.78 -8.27 6.07
C LYS A 31 11.21 -9.55 5.32
N PRO A 32 12.29 -10.22 5.75
CA PRO A 32 12.71 -11.50 5.15
C PRO A 32 11.64 -12.60 5.18
N THR A 33 10.66 -12.50 6.09
CA THR A 33 9.53 -13.41 6.23
C THR A 33 8.32 -13.01 5.38
N HIS A 34 8.40 -11.93 4.60
CA HIS A 34 7.33 -11.50 3.71
C HIS A 34 7.18 -12.49 2.55
N THR A 35 5.95 -12.98 2.34
CA THR A 35 5.66 -14.06 1.37
C THR A 35 4.84 -13.57 0.18
N ASP A 36 4.58 -12.26 0.08
CA ASP A 36 3.67 -11.65 -0.89
C ASP A 36 2.25 -12.26 -0.92
N ARG A 37 1.87 -13.03 0.11
CA ARG A 37 0.55 -13.65 0.24
C ARG A 37 -0.32 -12.83 1.18
N TYR A 38 -1.34 -12.19 0.62
CA TYR A 38 -2.26 -11.31 1.36
C TYR A 38 -3.59 -12.00 1.65
N LEU A 39 -4.51 -11.99 0.68
CA LEU A 39 -5.80 -12.66 0.78
C LEU A 39 -5.92 -13.69 -0.35
N ARG A 40 -6.45 -14.86 -0.01
CA ARG A 40 -6.81 -15.84 -1.03
C ARG A 40 -8.17 -15.47 -1.63
N ALA A 41 -8.32 -15.65 -2.94
CA ALA A 41 -9.59 -15.36 -3.60
C ALA A 41 -10.68 -16.39 -3.25
N ASP A 42 -10.30 -17.60 -2.84
CA ASP A 42 -11.20 -18.73 -2.54
C ASP A 42 -11.76 -18.71 -1.10
N SER A 43 -11.32 -17.79 -0.25
CA SER A 43 -11.77 -17.72 1.15
C SER A 43 -13.12 -17.02 1.33
N HIS A 44 -13.87 -16.80 0.24
CA HIS A 44 -15.22 -16.22 0.24
C HIS A 44 -15.28 -14.81 0.86
N HIS A 45 -14.23 -14.01 0.69
CA HIS A 45 -14.29 -12.60 1.02
C HIS A 45 -15.12 -11.84 -0.01
N HIS A 46 -15.86 -10.83 0.45
CA HIS A 46 -16.56 -9.93 -0.45
C HIS A 46 -15.55 -9.15 -1.32
N HIS A 47 -15.89 -8.90 -2.58
CA HIS A 47 -14.98 -8.37 -3.60
C HIS A 47 -14.32 -7.03 -3.21
N SER A 48 -15.00 -6.22 -2.41
CA SER A 48 -14.45 -4.98 -1.86
C SER A 48 -13.21 -5.19 -0.96
N HIS A 49 -13.15 -6.29 -0.19
CA HIS A 49 -11.99 -6.60 0.66
C HIS A 49 -10.84 -7.19 -0.16
N LEU A 50 -11.18 -7.95 -1.18
CA LEU A 50 -10.18 -8.49 -2.10
C LEU A 50 -9.52 -7.31 -2.85
N SER A 51 -10.30 -6.41 -3.44
CA SER A 51 -9.76 -5.24 -4.16
C SER A 51 -9.07 -4.18 -3.29
N SER A 52 -9.29 -4.16 -1.98
CA SER A 52 -8.62 -3.20 -1.09
C SER A 52 -7.14 -3.51 -0.89
N VAL A 53 -6.74 -4.78 -0.96
CA VAL A 53 -5.35 -5.23 -0.84
C VAL A 53 -4.47 -4.61 -1.94
N PRO A 54 -4.70 -4.87 -3.24
CA PRO A 54 -3.86 -4.33 -4.31
C PRO A 54 -3.89 -2.80 -4.32
N ARG A 55 -5.05 -2.19 -4.05
CA ARG A 55 -5.18 -0.72 -3.94
C ARG A 55 -4.29 -0.16 -2.82
N THR A 56 -4.24 -0.82 -1.66
CA THR A 56 -3.42 -0.38 -0.53
C THR A 56 -1.93 -0.51 -0.84
N LEU A 57 -1.52 -1.61 -1.49
CA LEU A 57 -0.12 -1.80 -1.89
C LEU A 57 0.31 -0.75 -2.92
N LEU A 58 -0.52 -0.48 -3.92
CA LEU A 58 -0.28 0.54 -4.92
C LEU A 58 -0.16 1.93 -4.29
N ASN A 59 -1.09 2.28 -3.40
CA ASN A 59 -1.03 3.56 -2.68
C ASN A 59 0.24 3.68 -1.85
N ARG A 60 0.68 2.61 -1.19
CA ARG A 60 1.94 2.59 -0.45
C ARG A 60 3.14 2.80 -1.37
N ALA A 61 3.17 2.17 -2.54
CA ALA A 61 4.24 2.37 -3.52
C ALA A 61 4.35 3.83 -3.94
N LEU A 62 3.22 4.46 -4.25
CA LEU A 62 3.18 5.84 -4.72
C LEU A 62 3.47 6.85 -3.61
N ALA A 63 3.07 6.55 -2.37
CA ALA A 63 3.24 7.46 -1.23
C ALA A 63 4.61 7.33 -0.53
N LEU A 64 5.21 6.14 -0.53
CA LEU A 64 6.42 5.81 0.27
C LEU A 64 7.68 5.58 -0.57
N CYS A 65 7.60 5.52 -1.90
CA CYS A 65 8.79 5.41 -2.72
C CYS A 65 9.19 6.77 -3.28
N ASP A 66 10.47 7.08 -3.22
CA ASP A 66 11.04 8.08 -4.13
C ASP A 66 10.85 7.65 -5.58
N HIS A 67 10.76 8.64 -6.47
CA HIS A 67 10.46 8.45 -7.88
C HIS A 67 11.29 7.34 -8.55
N LYS A 68 12.58 7.23 -8.19
CA LYS A 68 13.50 6.20 -8.72
C LYS A 68 13.12 4.75 -8.36
N TYR A 69 12.37 4.54 -7.29
CA TYR A 69 11.98 3.21 -6.78
C TYR A 69 10.51 2.87 -7.03
N VAL A 70 9.67 3.86 -7.38
CA VAL A 70 8.24 3.65 -7.64
C VAL A 70 8.04 2.57 -8.70
N GLU A 71 8.73 2.65 -9.84
CA GLU A 71 8.52 1.70 -10.93
C GLU A 71 8.90 0.26 -10.55
N ALA A 72 10.01 0.09 -9.81
CA ALA A 72 10.41 -1.22 -9.30
C ALA A 72 9.36 -1.80 -8.35
N GLU A 73 8.80 -0.96 -7.48
CA GLU A 73 7.75 -1.35 -6.54
C GLU A 73 6.44 -1.72 -7.26
N LEU A 74 6.04 -0.97 -8.29
CA LEU A 74 4.87 -1.29 -9.11
C LEU A 74 5.02 -2.63 -9.84
N ARG A 75 6.21 -2.90 -10.39
CA ARG A 75 6.52 -4.18 -11.04
C ARG A 75 6.48 -5.34 -10.05
N HIS A 76 6.94 -5.16 -8.82
CA HIS A 76 6.83 -6.19 -7.78
C HIS A 76 5.37 -6.53 -7.50
N GLN A 77 4.50 -5.53 -7.42
CA GLN A 77 3.08 -5.70 -7.11
C GLN A 77 2.30 -6.34 -8.26
N SER A 78 2.63 -6.03 -9.52
CA SER A 78 1.96 -6.65 -10.68
C SER A 78 2.24 -8.15 -10.80
N VAL A 79 3.37 -8.63 -10.27
CA VAL A 79 3.69 -10.07 -10.21
C VAL A 79 2.93 -10.78 -9.07
N GLY A 80 2.69 -10.09 -7.95
CA GLY A 80 2.04 -10.64 -6.77
C GLY A 80 0.50 -10.60 -6.78
N ILE A 81 -0.10 -9.77 -7.63
CA ILE A 81 -1.57 -9.60 -7.71
C ILE A 81 -2.13 -10.44 -8.87
N PRO A 82 -2.95 -11.48 -8.61
CA PRO A 82 -3.60 -12.26 -9.67
C PRO A 82 -4.45 -11.38 -10.60
N SER A 83 -4.50 -11.71 -11.89
CA SER A 83 -5.24 -10.94 -12.92
C SER A 83 -6.71 -10.70 -12.59
N TYR A 84 -7.34 -11.58 -11.81
CA TYR A 84 -8.71 -11.44 -11.31
C TYR A 84 -8.96 -10.14 -10.50
N TYR A 85 -7.91 -9.55 -9.91
CA TYR A 85 -8.03 -8.26 -9.23
C TYR A 85 -7.97 -7.06 -10.19
N ALA A 86 -7.56 -7.25 -11.45
CA ALA A 86 -7.29 -6.16 -12.39
C ALA A 86 -8.54 -5.32 -12.71
N ASP A 87 -9.73 -5.96 -12.75
CA ASP A 87 -11.01 -5.28 -13.01
C ASP A 87 -11.45 -4.37 -11.85
N SER A 88 -10.81 -4.49 -10.68
CA SER A 88 -11.14 -3.73 -9.46
C SER A 88 -10.13 -2.62 -9.14
N VAL A 89 -8.98 -2.60 -9.83
CA VAL A 89 -7.94 -1.59 -9.66
C VAL A 89 -8.27 -0.39 -10.54
N GLU A 90 -9.21 0.43 -10.09
CA GLU A 90 -9.25 1.81 -10.54
C GLU A 90 -7.97 2.47 -10.02
N MET A 91 -7.04 2.80 -10.92
CA MET A 91 -5.81 3.53 -10.58
C MET A 91 -6.24 4.79 -9.84
N PRO A 92 -5.89 4.96 -8.55
CA PRO A 92 -6.22 6.18 -7.85
C PRO A 92 -5.54 7.32 -8.60
N ALA A 93 -6.27 8.42 -8.78
CA ALA A 93 -5.70 9.65 -9.33
C ALA A 93 -4.39 9.95 -8.58
N PRO A 94 -3.31 10.35 -9.28
CA PRO A 94 -2.03 10.60 -8.63
C PRO A 94 -2.29 11.55 -7.45
N VAL A 95 -2.07 11.06 -6.24
CA VAL A 95 -2.07 11.92 -5.06
C VAL A 95 -0.92 12.89 -5.31
N GLY A 96 -1.28 14.15 -5.58
CA GLY A 96 -0.32 15.17 -5.98
C GLY A 96 0.87 15.15 -5.03
N ILE A 97 2.08 15.17 -5.60
CA ILE A 97 3.34 15.27 -4.85
C ILE A 97 3.39 16.67 -4.24
N GLY A 98 2.67 16.86 -3.12
CA GLY A 98 2.64 18.08 -2.34
C GLY A 98 3.67 17.99 -1.24
N ARG A 99 4.88 18.51 -1.49
CA ARG A 99 5.78 18.89 -0.40
C ARG A 99 5.21 20.14 0.27
N GLY A 100 4.51 19.95 1.38
CA GLY A 100 4.20 20.98 2.37
C GLY A 100 2.88 21.76 2.17
N HIS A 101 2.29 22.10 3.32
CA HIS A 101 1.20 23.04 3.60
C HIS A 101 -0.22 22.46 3.52
N ALA A 102 -0.87 22.46 4.70
CA ALA A 102 -2.23 22.00 4.93
C ALA A 102 -3.23 22.71 4.01
N VAL A 103 -4.07 21.91 3.34
CA VAL A 103 -5.39 22.33 2.89
C VAL A 103 -6.36 21.20 3.21
N ASP A 104 -7.45 21.57 3.89
CA ASP A 104 -8.52 20.69 4.30
C ASP A 104 -9.05 19.87 3.11
N ALA A 105 -8.71 18.58 3.09
CA ALA A 105 -9.38 17.60 2.24
C ALA A 105 -10.34 16.78 3.12
N PRO A 106 -11.60 16.59 2.71
CA PRO A 106 -12.54 15.82 3.50
C PRO A 106 -12.02 14.39 3.60
N ILE A 107 -11.73 13.99 4.84
CA ILE A 107 -11.46 12.61 5.25
C ILE A 107 -12.65 11.77 4.80
N ARG A 108 -12.61 11.24 3.58
CA ARG A 108 -13.56 10.21 3.13
C ARG A 108 -13.19 8.95 3.89
N SER A 109 -13.78 8.85 5.07
CA SER A 109 -13.77 7.75 6.02
C SER A 109 -12.52 6.88 5.94
N ALA A 110 -11.48 7.31 6.66
CA ALA A 110 -10.59 6.35 7.28
C ALA A 110 -11.45 5.43 8.14
N THR A 111 -11.90 4.30 7.58
CA THR A 111 -12.32 3.18 8.40
C THR A 111 -11.03 2.59 8.92
N CYS A 112 -10.57 3.13 10.05
CA CYS A 112 -10.01 2.29 11.10
C CYS A 112 -10.89 1.03 11.11
N ILE A 113 -10.30 -0.16 10.97
CA ILE A 113 -11.05 -1.38 11.24
C ILE A 113 -11.02 -1.49 12.77
N PRO A 114 -12.04 -1.04 13.52
CA PRO A 114 -12.14 -1.46 14.90
C PRO A 114 -12.45 -2.96 14.87
N ILE A 115 -11.74 -3.65 15.73
CA ILE A 115 -12.08 -4.97 16.24
C ILE A 115 -13.57 -4.95 16.62
N VAL A 116 -14.36 -5.79 15.94
CA VAL A 116 -15.76 -6.18 16.21
C VAL A 116 -16.83 -5.08 16.06
N ALA A 117 -17.60 -5.17 14.98
CA ALA A 117 -19.06 -4.97 15.02
C ALA A 117 -19.73 -5.65 13.82
N ASN A 118 -20.41 -6.75 14.12
CA ASN A 118 -21.39 -7.45 13.31
C ASN A 118 -22.49 -6.49 12.80
N SER A 119 -22.82 -6.53 11.52
CA SER A 119 -24.20 -6.36 11.02
C SER A 119 -24.26 -6.65 9.52
N TYR A 120 -24.72 -7.86 9.21
CA TYR A 120 -25.33 -8.19 7.94
C TYR A 120 -26.56 -7.30 7.71
N ARG A 121 -26.63 -6.58 6.59
CA ARG A 121 -27.92 -6.14 6.04
C ARG A 121 -27.92 -6.16 4.52
N ILE A 122 -28.41 -7.29 4.06
CA ILE A 122 -28.96 -7.67 2.76
C ILE A 122 -30.00 -6.68 2.18
N HIS A 123 -30.07 -6.73 0.84
CA HIS A 123 -31.16 -6.36 -0.10
C HIS A 123 -31.18 -4.97 -0.74
N THR A 124 -31.09 -4.98 -2.08
CA THR A 124 -32.09 -4.57 -3.09
C THR A 124 -31.55 -5.10 -4.43
N VAL A 125 -32.00 -6.23 -5.02
CA VAL A 125 -33.27 -6.60 -5.67
C VAL A 125 -33.76 -5.59 -6.71
N CYS A 126 -33.53 -5.96 -7.98
CA CYS A 126 -34.13 -5.52 -9.25
C CYS A 126 -34.08 -4.04 -9.63
#